data_AF-A0AA88HVH1-F1
#
_entry.id   AF-A0AA88HVH1-F1
#
_cell.length_a   1.000
_cell.length_b   1.000
_cell.length_c   1.000
_cell.angle_alpha   90.00
_cell.angle_beta   90.00
_cell.angle_gamma   90.00
#
_symmetry.space_group_name_H-M   'P 1'
#
loop_
_entity.id
_entity.type
_entity.pdbx_description
1 polymer ?
#
loop_
_entity_poly.entity_id
_entity_poly.type
_entity_poly.pdbx_seq_one_letter_code
_entity_poly.pdbx_strand_id
1 'polypeptide(L)'
;MVTDNLELSDNYSESKMSESSGVQLLPSDLKGSKKNILRYNKSNTHIDRCKEAGAAYTPSVLMSVRQKDIDVTNAEIRLSAWFASEDTPTIKGNTLIPVLNASAPDSAVLKSAQMKRTKITGIVMNVHAPYEMSRLSHDLSKTFYSLVADKTTDRGTVKSLGIIVQVHTPRYSSNQR
;
A
#
# COMPACT_ATOMS: atom_id res chain seq x y z
N MET A 1 -41.96 -12.92 -4.85
CA MET A 1 -41.44 -14.03 -4.04
C MET A 1 -40.69 -14.98 -4.97
N VAL A 2 -39.39 -14.75 -5.11
CA VAL A 2 -38.43 -15.69 -5.69
C VAL A 2 -37.17 -15.45 -4.87
N THR A 3 -36.81 -16.42 -4.03
CA THR A 3 -35.56 -16.41 -3.27
C THR A 3 -34.56 -17.24 -4.03
N ASP A 4 -33.60 -16.58 -4.66
CA ASP A 4 -32.42 -17.24 -5.23
C ASP A 4 -31.47 -17.64 -4.11
N ASN A 5 -31.20 -18.95 -4.07
CA ASN A 5 -30.13 -19.55 -3.29
C ASN A 5 -28.79 -19.11 -3.88
N LEU A 6 -27.98 -18.37 -3.12
CA LEU A 6 -26.55 -18.25 -3.40
C LEU A 6 -25.80 -19.19 -2.46
N GLU A 7 -25.31 -20.28 -3.03
CA GLU A 7 -24.31 -21.16 -2.42
C GLU A 7 -23.04 -20.33 -2.12
N LEU A 8 -22.71 -20.23 -0.84
CA LEU A 8 -21.42 -19.68 -0.38
C LEU A 8 -20.36 -20.77 -0.57
N SER A 9 -19.57 -20.63 -1.63
CA SER A 9 -18.39 -21.44 -1.90
C SER A 9 -17.32 -21.26 -0.82
N ASP A 10 -16.81 -22.37 -0.32
CA ASP A 10 -15.67 -22.49 0.58
C ASP A 10 -14.44 -21.75 0.06
N ASN A 11 -14.05 -20.67 0.73
CA ASN A 11 -12.73 -20.06 0.61
C ASN A 11 -12.12 -19.91 2.02
N TYR A 12 -11.68 -21.03 2.58
CA TYR A 12 -10.80 -21.04 3.75
C TYR A 12 -9.36 -20.83 3.28
N SER A 13 -8.96 -19.57 3.10
CA SER A 13 -7.55 -19.22 3.05
C SER A 13 -6.99 -19.27 4.46
N GLU A 14 -6.00 -20.13 4.69
CA GLU A 14 -5.22 -20.21 5.93
C GLU A 14 -4.52 -18.87 6.21
N SER A 15 -5.20 -17.99 6.95
CA SER A 15 -4.56 -16.81 7.53
C SER A 15 -3.78 -17.25 8.77
N LYS A 16 -2.46 -17.07 8.69
CA LYS A 16 -1.48 -17.16 9.77
C LYS A 16 -2.07 -16.74 11.12
N MET A 17 -1.88 -17.58 12.14
CA MET A 17 -2.07 -17.20 13.53
C MET A 17 -1.19 -15.99 13.84
N SER A 18 -1.78 -14.80 13.81
CA SER A 18 -1.25 -13.65 14.53
C SER A 18 -1.78 -13.73 15.95
N GLU A 19 -0.89 -14.06 16.88
CA GLU A 19 -1.07 -13.73 18.29
C GLU A 19 -1.11 -12.21 18.42
N SER A 20 -2.31 -11.64 18.25
CA SER A 20 -2.53 -10.22 18.48
C SER A 20 -3.83 -10.07 19.25
N SER A 21 -3.67 -9.86 20.56
CA SER A 21 -4.52 -9.00 21.38
C SER A 21 -6.02 -9.05 21.07
N GLY A 22 -6.62 -10.23 21.17
CA GLY A 22 -8.07 -10.40 21.19
C GLY A 22 -8.56 -10.38 22.64
N VAL A 23 -9.49 -9.49 22.95
CA VAL A 23 -10.25 -9.47 24.21
C VAL A 23 -10.67 -10.91 24.56
N GLN A 24 -10.29 -11.38 25.75
CA GLN A 24 -10.43 -12.77 26.16
C GLN A 24 -11.90 -13.13 26.42
N LEU A 25 -12.65 -13.46 25.36
CA LEU A 25 -14.03 -13.96 25.43
C LEU A 25 -14.11 -15.49 25.60
N LEU A 26 -12.94 -16.14 25.69
CA LEU A 26 -12.82 -17.57 25.94
C LEU A 26 -12.71 -17.83 27.45
N PRO A 27 -13.41 -18.85 28.00
CA PRO A 27 -13.22 -19.27 29.39
C PRO A 27 -11.77 -19.71 29.60
N SER A 28 -11.18 -19.40 30.76
CA SER A 28 -9.81 -19.74 31.14
C SER A 28 -9.52 -21.26 31.14
N ASP A 29 -10.57 -22.09 31.17
CA ASP A 29 -10.46 -23.55 31.24
C ASP A 29 -10.58 -24.25 29.87
N LEU A 30 -10.71 -23.51 28.77
CA LEU A 30 -10.82 -24.10 27.44
C LEU A 30 -9.44 -24.62 26.98
N LYS A 31 -9.10 -25.87 27.34
CA LYS A 31 -7.84 -26.53 26.92
C LYS A 31 -7.73 -26.54 25.39
N GLY A 32 -6.65 -25.92 24.89
CA GLY A 32 -6.41 -25.41 23.53
C GLY A 32 -6.32 -26.42 22.38
N SER A 33 -7.15 -27.46 22.35
CA SER A 33 -7.30 -28.29 21.16
C SER A 33 -8.28 -27.62 20.18
N LYS A 34 -7.89 -27.51 18.89
CA LYS A 34 -8.67 -26.88 17.81
C LYS A 34 -10.14 -27.36 17.76
N LYS A 35 -10.38 -28.65 18.04
CA LYS A 35 -11.73 -29.25 18.07
C LYS A 35 -12.60 -28.67 19.20
N ASN A 36 -12.01 -28.41 20.37
CA ASN A 36 -12.74 -27.85 21.51
C ASN A 36 -13.09 -26.37 21.27
N ILE A 37 -12.19 -25.63 20.64
CA ILE A 37 -12.43 -24.23 20.25
C ILE A 37 -13.57 -24.15 19.23
N LEU A 38 -13.54 -25.00 18.19
CA LEU A 38 -14.61 -25.02 17.18
C LEU A 38 -15.98 -25.38 17.78
N ARG A 39 -16.00 -26.32 18.74
CA ARG A 39 -17.22 -26.72 19.44
C ARG A 39 -17.74 -25.59 20.34
N TYR A 40 -16.85 -24.91 21.05
CA TYR A 40 -17.21 -23.78 21.89
C TYR A 40 -17.76 -22.61 21.08
N ASN A 41 -17.18 -22.31 19.91
CA ASN A 41 -17.68 -21.25 19.02
C ASN A 41 -19.13 -21.46 18.54
N LYS A 42 -19.63 -22.70 18.59
CA LYS A 42 -21.01 -23.06 18.24
C LYS A 42 -21.93 -23.21 19.46
N SER A 43 -21.38 -23.07 20.68
CA SER A 43 -22.16 -23.21 21.92
C SER A 43 -23.01 -21.97 22.16
N ASN A 44 -24.24 -22.17 22.63
CA ASN A 44 -25.13 -21.07 23.02
C ASN A 44 -24.50 -20.18 24.10
N THR A 45 -23.69 -20.74 24.99
CA THR A 45 -22.96 -19.97 26.01
C THR A 45 -21.96 -18.96 25.42
N HIS A 46 -21.30 -19.30 24.32
CA HIS A 46 -20.42 -18.37 23.60
C HIS A 46 -21.25 -17.31 22.88
N ILE A 47 -22.31 -17.74 22.20
CA ILE A 47 -23.22 -16.86 21.45
C ILE A 47 -23.86 -15.82 22.38
N ASP A 48 -24.30 -16.22 23.57
CA ASP A 48 -24.94 -15.33 24.54
C ASP A 48 -23.94 -14.35 25.16
N ARG A 49 -22.71 -14.79 25.48
CA ARG A 49 -21.62 -13.87 25.85
C ARG A 49 -21.27 -12.88 24.74
N CYS A 50 -21.29 -13.32 23.48
CA CYS A 50 -21.06 -12.42 22.34
C CYS A 50 -22.20 -11.40 22.18
N LYS A 51 -23.45 -11.78 22.45
CA LYS A 51 -24.59 -10.85 22.45
C LYS A 51 -24.52 -9.85 23.59
N GLU A 52 -24.19 -10.31 24.80
CA GLU A 52 -24.00 -9.45 25.98
C GLU A 52 -22.81 -8.49 25.80
N ALA A 53 -21.68 -8.99 25.30
CA ALA A 53 -20.52 -8.17 24.95
C ALA A 53 -20.82 -7.20 23.80
N GLY A 54 -21.63 -7.59 22.82
CA GLY A 54 -22.09 -6.73 21.73
C GLY A 54 -23.01 -5.60 22.20
N ALA A 55 -23.81 -5.82 23.25
CA ALA A 55 -24.62 -4.78 23.89
C ALA A 55 -23.79 -3.83 24.76
N ALA A 56 -22.69 -4.31 25.34
CA ALA A 56 -21.72 -3.50 26.08
C ALA A 56 -20.65 -2.83 25.18
N TYR A 57 -20.61 -3.18 23.88
CA TYR A 57 -19.70 -2.57 22.90
C TYR A 57 -20.24 -1.22 22.45
N THR A 58 -20.05 -0.19 23.27
CA THR A 58 -19.82 1.14 22.71
C THR A 58 -18.43 1.10 22.07
N PRO A 59 -18.27 1.26 20.75
CA PRO A 59 -16.93 1.40 20.16
C PRO A 59 -16.33 2.71 20.68
N SER A 60 -15.61 2.66 21.81
CA SER A 60 -14.79 3.78 22.30
C SER A 60 -13.56 4.03 21.41
N VAL A 61 -13.40 3.25 20.34
CA VAL A 61 -12.52 3.55 19.24
C VAL A 61 -13.31 3.43 17.95
N LEU A 62 -14.17 4.42 17.69
CA LEU A 62 -14.42 4.83 16.32
C LEU A 62 -13.04 5.20 15.77
N MET A 63 -12.40 4.30 15.02
CA MET A 63 -11.25 4.64 14.18
C MET A 63 -11.79 5.66 13.17
N SER A 64 -11.77 6.94 13.54
CA SER A 64 -12.00 8.02 12.61
C SER A 64 -10.96 7.82 11.52
N VAL A 65 -11.39 7.35 10.35
CA VAL A 65 -10.63 7.52 9.12
C VAL A 65 -10.46 9.03 9.02
N ARG A 66 -9.29 9.53 9.41
CA ARG A 66 -8.98 10.95 9.24
C ARG A 66 -8.93 11.16 7.75
N GLN A 67 -9.99 11.72 7.18
CA GLN A 67 -9.99 12.16 5.80
C GLN A 67 -8.83 13.14 5.68
N LYS A 68 -7.73 12.68 5.09
CA LYS A 68 -6.57 13.52 4.90
C LYS A 68 -6.92 14.51 3.81
N ASP A 69 -6.54 15.77 4.01
CA ASP A 69 -6.77 16.81 3.03
C ASP A 69 -6.24 16.35 1.66
N ILE A 70 -7.11 16.44 0.66
CA ILE A 70 -6.82 16.01 -0.72
C ILE A 70 -5.65 16.83 -1.27
N ASP A 71 -5.57 18.11 -0.93
CA ASP A 71 -4.52 19.00 -1.43
C ASP A 71 -3.15 18.67 -0.82
N VAL A 72 -3.11 18.32 0.47
CA VAL A 72 -1.89 17.82 1.13
C VAL A 72 -1.45 16.49 0.53
N THR A 73 -2.40 15.61 0.26
CA THR A 73 -2.13 14.31 -0.36
C THR A 73 -1.56 14.48 -1.77
N ASN A 74 -2.16 15.36 -2.57
CA ASN A 74 -1.69 15.69 -3.91
C ASN A 74 -0.29 16.30 -3.90
N ALA A 75 0.01 17.20 -2.96
CA ALA A 75 1.34 17.78 -2.81
C ALA A 75 2.39 16.71 -2.48
N GLU A 76 2.10 15.80 -1.55
CA GLU A 76 2.99 14.71 -1.17
C GLU A 76 3.25 13.73 -2.34
N ILE A 77 2.22 13.41 -3.12
CA ILE A 77 2.34 12.55 -4.31
C ILE A 77 3.22 13.21 -5.38
N ARG A 78 2.97 14.49 -5.70
CA ARG A 78 3.73 15.25 -6.70
C ARG A 78 5.20 15.39 -6.30
N LEU A 79 5.44 15.71 -5.04
CA LEU A 79 6.80 15.87 -4.55
C LEU A 79 7.55 14.52 -4.52
N SER A 80 6.86 13.43 -4.18
CA SER A 80 7.43 12.08 -4.29
C SER A 80 7.74 11.70 -5.74
N ALA A 81 6.90 12.11 -6.70
CA ALA A 81 7.17 11.92 -8.12
C ALA A 81 8.43 12.67 -8.56
N TRP A 82 8.60 13.91 -8.10
CA TRP A 82 9.79 14.70 -8.39
C TRP A 82 11.09 14.06 -7.86
N PHE A 83 11.05 13.48 -6.65
CA PHE A 83 12.19 12.71 -6.13
C PHE A 83 12.56 11.53 -7.03
N ALA A 84 11.57 10.83 -7.58
CA ALA A 84 11.78 9.71 -8.47
C ALA A 84 12.26 10.13 -9.87
N SER A 85 11.74 11.24 -10.42
CA SER A 85 12.10 11.71 -11.76
C SER A 85 13.52 12.27 -11.83
N GLU A 86 13.97 12.94 -10.78
CA GLU A 86 15.31 13.56 -10.71
C GLU A 86 16.39 12.61 -10.15
N ASP A 87 16.09 11.31 -10.01
CA ASP A 87 16.97 10.30 -9.37
C ASP A 87 17.56 10.81 -8.03
N THR A 88 16.74 11.51 -7.26
CA THR A 88 17.21 12.20 -6.06
C THR A 88 17.07 11.29 -4.84
N PRO A 89 18.11 11.14 -4.00
CA PRO A 89 18.04 10.33 -2.81
C PRO A 89 16.90 10.77 -1.88
N THR A 90 15.97 9.86 -1.57
CA THR A 90 14.79 10.17 -0.74
C THR A 90 15.14 10.61 0.69
N ILE A 91 16.38 10.36 1.14
CA ILE A 91 16.91 10.87 2.41
C ILE A 91 16.96 12.40 2.45
N LYS A 92 17.13 13.07 1.31
CA LYS A 92 17.10 14.54 1.22
C LYS A 92 15.72 15.12 1.57
N GLY A 93 14.66 14.31 1.54
CA GLY A 93 13.36 14.72 2.07
C GLY A 93 13.39 15.14 3.54
N ASN A 94 14.30 14.60 4.35
CA ASN A 94 14.42 14.98 5.75
C ASN A 94 14.87 16.43 5.94
N THR A 95 15.59 17.01 4.98
CA THR A 95 16.09 18.39 5.04
C THR A 95 15.29 19.32 4.12
N LEU A 96 14.90 18.85 2.93
CA LEU A 96 14.17 19.65 1.95
C LEU A 96 12.76 20.04 2.44
N ILE A 97 12.02 19.11 3.03
CA ILE A 97 10.63 19.38 3.47
C ILE A 97 10.57 20.46 4.56
N PRO A 98 11.42 20.42 5.61
CA PRO A 98 11.51 21.54 6.56
C PRO A 98 11.85 22.88 5.90
N VAL A 99 12.76 22.89 4.93
CA VAL A 99 13.14 24.12 4.20
C VAL A 99 11.95 24.65 3.41
N LEU A 100 11.24 23.80 2.66
CA LEU A 100 10.05 24.21 1.92
C LEU A 100 8.97 24.80 2.84
N ASN A 101 8.77 24.20 4.01
CA ASN A 101 7.80 24.67 5.00
C ASN A 101 8.21 26.03 5.61
N ALA A 102 9.52 26.27 5.76
CA ALA A 102 10.05 27.55 6.25
C ALA A 102 9.98 28.65 5.18
N SER A 103 10.18 28.31 3.90
CA SER A 103 10.17 29.25 2.78
C SER A 103 8.77 29.76 2.41
N ALA A 104 7.71 29.00 2.73
CA ALA A 104 6.34 29.35 2.42
C ALA A 104 5.44 29.24 3.67
N PRO A 105 5.56 30.18 4.62
CA PRO A 105 4.86 30.14 5.90
C PRO A 105 3.37 30.51 5.79
N ASP A 106 2.87 30.89 4.62
CA ASP A 106 1.46 31.18 4.33
C ASP A 106 0.71 29.94 3.83
N SER A 107 1.42 28.99 3.21
CA SER A 107 0.83 27.77 2.66
C SER A 107 0.37 26.78 3.75
N ALA A 108 -0.94 26.61 3.90
CA ALA A 108 -1.52 25.58 4.75
C ALA A 108 -1.12 24.17 4.30
N VAL A 109 -1.03 23.94 2.98
CA VAL A 109 -0.67 22.65 2.39
C VAL A 109 0.73 22.23 2.77
N LEU A 110 1.72 23.14 2.66
CA LEU A 110 3.11 22.82 3.01
C LEU A 110 3.29 22.62 4.52
N LYS A 111 2.65 23.45 5.35
CA LYS A 111 2.64 23.25 6.81
C LYS A 111 2.13 21.86 7.22
N SER A 112 1.11 21.38 6.52
CA SER A 112 0.49 20.08 6.79
C SER A 112 1.18 18.91 6.06
N ALA A 113 2.00 19.18 5.05
CA ALA A 113 2.78 18.19 4.33
C ALA A 113 3.90 17.67 5.23
N GLN A 114 3.69 16.47 5.78
CA GLN A 114 4.69 15.78 6.59
C GLN A 114 5.21 14.58 5.82
N MET A 115 6.39 14.74 5.24
CA MET A 115 7.00 13.71 4.44
C MET A 115 8.49 13.58 4.75
N LYS A 116 8.92 12.35 4.99
CA LYS A 116 10.31 11.96 5.24
C LYS A 116 10.66 10.80 4.31
N ARG A 117 11.93 10.36 4.34
CA ARG A 117 12.45 9.24 3.54
C ARG A 117 11.44 8.08 3.37
N THR A 118 10.98 7.49 4.46
CA THR A 118 10.13 6.27 4.43
C THR A 118 8.81 6.50 3.70
N LYS A 119 8.23 7.70 3.84
CA LYS A 119 6.97 8.03 3.21
C LYS A 119 7.14 8.33 1.72
N ILE A 120 8.21 9.02 1.34
CA ILE A 120 8.57 9.22 -0.07
C ILE A 120 8.75 7.85 -0.73
N THR A 121 9.58 6.99 -0.14
CA THR A 121 9.79 5.63 -0.63
C THR A 121 8.47 4.83 -0.68
N GLY A 122 7.61 4.95 0.34
CA GLY A 122 6.32 4.29 0.35
C GLY A 122 5.40 4.75 -0.80
N ILE A 123 5.32 6.05 -1.05
CA ILE A 123 4.51 6.61 -2.16
C ILE A 123 5.11 6.17 -3.50
N VAL A 124 6.42 6.28 -3.69
CA VAL A 124 7.09 5.87 -4.93
C VAL A 124 6.86 4.39 -5.20
N MET A 125 7.09 3.52 -4.22
CA MET A 125 7.01 2.07 -4.41
C MET A 125 5.58 1.54 -4.52
N ASN A 126 4.62 2.14 -3.81
CA ASN A 126 3.25 1.61 -3.74
C ASN A 126 2.26 2.34 -4.66
N VAL A 127 2.60 3.53 -5.15
CA VAL A 127 1.72 4.34 -6.00
C VAL A 127 2.32 4.56 -7.38
N HIS A 128 3.51 5.17 -7.46
CA HIS A 128 4.12 5.51 -8.75
C HIS A 128 4.64 4.29 -9.50
N ALA A 129 5.38 3.40 -8.83
CA ALA A 129 5.99 2.25 -9.47
C ALA A 129 4.96 1.27 -10.09
N PRO A 130 3.84 0.91 -9.44
CA PRO A 130 2.82 0.05 -10.05
C PRO A 130 2.13 0.69 -11.25
N TYR A 131 1.87 2.01 -11.17
CA TYR A 131 1.28 2.76 -12.27
C TYR A 131 2.23 2.82 -13.48
N GLU A 132 3.48 3.24 -13.27
CA GLU A 132 4.46 3.33 -14.36
C GLU A 132 4.81 1.97 -14.95
N MET A 133 4.87 0.91 -14.14
CA MET A 133 5.07 -0.46 -14.63
C MET A 133 3.91 -0.90 -15.54
N SER A 134 2.66 -0.63 -15.13
CA SER A 134 1.47 -0.97 -15.92
C SER A 134 1.44 -0.19 -17.23
N ARG A 135 1.74 1.11 -17.16
CA ARG A 135 1.83 2.00 -18.32
C ARG A 135 2.95 1.56 -19.28
N LEU A 136 4.16 1.33 -18.78
CA LEU A 136 5.29 0.86 -19.58
C LEU A 136 4.97 -0.49 -20.25
N SER A 137 4.39 -1.43 -19.52
CA SER A 137 3.98 -2.73 -20.08
C SER A 137 2.96 -2.56 -21.20
N HIS A 138 1.99 -1.65 -21.02
CA HIS A 138 1.02 -1.32 -22.04
C HIS A 138 1.67 -0.70 -23.29
N ASP A 139 2.57 0.25 -23.12
CA ASP A 139 3.26 0.93 -24.22
C ASP A 139 4.17 -0.03 -25.00
N LEU A 140 4.92 -0.88 -24.29
CA LEU A 140 5.77 -1.91 -24.89
C LEU A 140 4.98 -2.99 -25.63
N SER A 141 3.75 -3.30 -25.20
CA SER A 141 2.89 -4.26 -25.92
C SER A 141 2.44 -3.76 -27.31
N LYS A 142 2.56 -2.45 -27.57
CA LYS A 142 2.07 -1.79 -28.79
C LYS A 142 3.19 -1.27 -29.68
N THR A 143 4.44 -1.37 -29.25
CA THR A 143 5.58 -0.72 -29.92
C THR A 143 6.70 -1.72 -30.18
N PHE A 144 7.42 -1.53 -31.28
CA PHE A 144 8.70 -2.22 -31.46
C PHE A 144 9.74 -1.58 -30.53
N TYR A 145 10.48 -2.41 -29.83
CA TYR A 145 11.54 -1.98 -28.93
C TYR A 145 12.75 -2.90 -29.06
N SER A 146 13.93 -2.36 -28.76
CA SER A 146 15.14 -3.14 -28.53
C SER A 146 15.41 -3.26 -27.04
N LEU A 147 16.00 -4.39 -26.64
CA LEU A 147 16.40 -4.67 -25.27
C LEU A 147 17.93 -4.73 -25.20
N VAL A 148 18.53 -3.92 -24.35
CA VAL A 148 19.95 -4.01 -24.01
C VAL A 148 20.04 -4.54 -22.59
N ALA A 149 20.64 -5.72 -22.45
CA ALA A 149 20.85 -6.37 -21.16
C ALA A 149 22.35 -6.47 -20.91
N ASP A 150 22.81 -5.94 -19.78
CA ASP A 150 24.20 -6.02 -19.37
C ASP A 150 24.32 -6.61 -17.96
N LYS A 151 25.28 -7.52 -17.77
CA LYS A 151 25.48 -8.22 -16.52
C LYS A 151 26.82 -7.81 -15.91
N THR A 152 26.75 -7.22 -14.73
CA THR A 152 27.93 -6.85 -13.94
C THR A 152 28.03 -7.73 -12.70
N THR A 153 29.25 -7.96 -12.22
CA THR A 153 29.48 -8.65 -10.95
C THR A 153 30.37 -7.77 -10.09
N ASP A 154 29.87 -7.37 -8.93
CA ASP A 154 30.65 -6.64 -7.93
C ASP A 154 31.75 -7.55 -7.34
N ARG A 155 32.82 -6.94 -6.83
CA ARG A 155 33.90 -7.58 -6.08
C ARG A 155 33.39 -8.36 -4.86
N GLY A 156 32.25 -7.96 -4.28
CA GLY A 156 31.51 -8.70 -3.26
C GLY A 156 30.71 -9.90 -3.77
N THR A 157 30.89 -10.33 -5.02
CA THR A 157 30.16 -11.42 -5.71
C THR A 157 28.66 -11.18 -5.97
N VAL A 158 28.19 -9.94 -5.79
CA VAL A 158 26.82 -9.55 -6.14
C VAL A 158 26.70 -9.44 -7.66
N LYS A 159 25.89 -10.30 -8.27
CA LYS A 159 25.57 -10.25 -9.70
C LYS A 159 24.40 -9.30 -9.92
N SER A 160 24.59 -8.29 -10.75
CA SER A 160 23.55 -7.33 -11.14
C SER A 160 23.27 -7.47 -12.63
N LEU A 161 21.99 -7.37 -13.01
CA LEU A 161 21.56 -7.32 -14.41
C LEU A 161 20.93 -5.94 -14.65
N GLY A 162 21.59 -5.12 -15.45
CA GLY A 162 21.03 -3.90 -15.99
C GLY A 162 20.20 -4.24 -17.23
N ILE A 163 18.98 -3.70 -17.29
CA ILE A 163 18.10 -3.84 -18.44
C ILE A 163 17.71 -2.43 -18.90
N ILE A 164 17.94 -2.14 -20.17
CA ILE A 164 17.53 -0.90 -20.83
C ILE A 164 16.59 -1.28 -21.97
N VAL A 165 15.43 -0.63 -22.01
CA VAL A 165 14.46 -0.78 -23.09
C VAL A 165 14.50 0.47 -23.95
N GLN A 166 14.78 0.32 -25.24
CA GLN A 166 14.80 1.42 -26.20
C GLN A 166 13.59 1.31 -27.13
N VAL A 167 12.61 2.18 -26.89
CA VAL A 167 11.35 2.23 -27.63
C VAL A 167 11.55 2.97 -28.95
N HIS A 168 11.12 2.37 -30.06
CA HIS A 168 11.17 2.99 -31.38
C HIS A 168 9.84 3.65 -31.68
N THR A 169 9.72 4.92 -31.34
CA THR A 169 8.58 5.74 -31.74
C THR A 169 8.83 6.28 -33.16
N PRO A 170 7.86 6.19 -34.09
CA PRO A 170 7.96 6.90 -35.36
C PRO A 170 8.12 8.38 -35.05
N ARG A 171 9.21 9.01 -35.53
CA ARG A 171 9.29 10.47 -35.51
C ARG A 171 8.13 10.98 -36.35
N TYR A 172 7.16 11.64 -35.72
CA TYR A 172 6.27 12.52 -36.47
C TYR A 172 7.17 13.56 -37.13
N SER A 173 7.31 13.51 -38.45
CA SER A 173 7.86 14.65 -39.19
C SER A 173 6.88 15.79 -38.95
N SER A 174 7.29 16.81 -38.21
CA SER A 174 6.55 18.05 -38.10
C SER A 174 6.60 18.77 -39.46
N ASN A 175 5.79 18.30 -40.42
CA ASN A 175 5.31 19.12 -41.51
C ASN A 175 4.10 19.90 -40.98
N GLN A 176 4.38 20.95 -40.22
CA GLN A 176 3.45 22.04 -39.96
C GLN A 176 4.13 23.29 -40.49
N ARG A 177 3.46 23.90 -41.48
CA ARG A 177 3.86 25.03 -42.32
C ARG A 177 4.09 26.31 -41.51
#